data_AF-A0A151R3Q3-F1
#
_entry.id   AF-A0A151R3Q3-F1
#
_cell.length_a   1.000
_cell.length_b   1.000
_cell.length_c   1.000
_cell.angle_alpha   90.00
_cell.angle_beta   90.00
_cell.angle_gamma   90.00
#
_symmetry.space_group_name_H-M   'P 1'
#
loop_
_entity.id
_entity.type
_entity.pdbx_description
1 polymer ?
#
loop_
_entity_poly.entity_id
_entity_poly.type
_entity_poly.pdbx_seq_one_letter_code
_entity_poly.pdbx_strand_id
1 'polypeptide(L)'
;PPSSKNHKYILVAINYFTKWVEAIPLKEVEQKDIIDFVEDHIITRFGIPQTITTDQGTIFTGRKVAQYAQSRGIKLITSTPYYAQANGQVEAANKLIYQSD
;
A
#
# COMPACT_ATOMS: atom_id res chain seq x y z
N PRO A 1 22.07 -1.30 1.66
CA PRO A 1 22.47 -2.72 1.80
C PRO A 1 21.28 -3.65 1.50
N PRO A 2 21.43 -4.81 0.83
CA PRO A 2 20.35 -5.76 0.73
C PRO A 2 20.04 -6.32 2.12
N SER A 3 18.76 -6.41 2.49
CA SER A 3 18.39 -7.04 3.77
C SER A 3 18.86 -8.48 3.80
N SER A 4 19.24 -8.99 4.99
CA SER A 4 19.75 -10.35 5.24
C SER A 4 18.80 -11.50 4.84
N LYS A 5 17.62 -11.18 4.29
CA LYS A 5 16.55 -12.12 3.91
C LYS A 5 16.08 -12.00 2.44
N ASN A 6 16.79 -11.27 1.57
CA ASN A 6 16.44 -11.08 0.14
C ASN A 6 15.08 -10.37 -0.11
N HIS A 7 14.57 -9.57 0.84
CA HIS A 7 13.43 -8.69 0.56
C HIS A 7 13.90 -7.50 -0.30
N LYS A 8 13.23 -7.27 -1.42
CA LYS A 8 13.57 -6.24 -2.41
C LYS A 8 12.63 -5.03 -2.37
N TYR A 9 11.44 -5.21 -1.81
CA TYR A 9 10.37 -4.22 -1.80
C TYR A 9 9.80 -4.05 -0.40
N ILE A 10 9.21 -2.88 -0.15
CA ILE A 10 8.44 -2.61 1.06
C ILE A 10 7.08 -2.10 0.61
N LEU A 11 6.01 -2.75 1.07
CA LEU A 11 4.65 -2.29 0.87
C LEU A 11 4.24 -1.46 2.08
N VAL A 12 3.81 -0.23 1.83
CA VAL A 12 3.45 0.74 2.88
C VAL A 12 2.01 1.19 2.68
N ALA A 13 1.23 1.24 3.77
CA ALA A 13 -0.04 1.93 3.81
C ALA A 13 -0.07 2.92 4.97
N ILE A 14 -0.71 4.06 4.73
CA ILE A 14 -0.85 5.14 5.71
C ILE A 14 -2.34 5.42 5.89
N ASN A 15 -2.81 5.32 7.12
CA ASN A 15 -4.15 5.79 7.46
C ASN A 15 -4.13 7.32 7.46
N TYR A 16 -4.91 7.92 6.56
CA TYR A 16 -4.94 9.37 6.39
C TYR A 16 -5.37 10.15 7.64
N PHE A 17 -6.30 9.60 8.44
CA PHE A 17 -6.86 10.28 9.62
C PHE A 17 -5.93 10.19 10.82
N THR A 18 -5.48 8.97 11.14
CA THR A 18 -4.67 8.71 12.33
C THR A 18 -3.18 8.90 12.10
N LYS A 19 -2.76 9.03 10.84
CA LYS A 19 -1.36 8.97 10.40
C LYS A 19 -0.64 7.66 10.77
N TRP A 20 -1.42 6.62 11.08
CA TRP A 20 -0.86 5.29 11.36
C TRP A 20 -0.23 4.70 10.11
N VAL A 21 0.95 4.10 10.24
CA VAL A 21 1.71 3.50 9.16
C VAL A 21 1.81 1.99 9.37
N GLU A 22 1.45 1.22 8.34
CA GLU A 22 1.72 -0.21 8.25
C GLU A 22 2.72 -0.44 7.11
N ALA A 23 3.79 -1.19 7.38
CA ALA A 23 4.81 -1.51 6.38
C ALA A 23 5.24 -2.98 6.50
N ILE A 24 5.25 -3.71 5.38
CA ILE A 24 5.72 -5.10 5.32
C ILE A 24 6.82 -5.27 4.26
N PRO A 25 7.88 -6.04 4.55
CA PRO A 25 8.90 -6.35 3.55
C PRO A 25 8.41 -7.46 2.61
N LEU A 26 8.66 -7.31 1.31
CA LEU A 26 8.28 -8.25 0.27
C LEU A 26 9.51 -8.67 -0.56
N LYS A 27 9.57 -9.95 -0.93
CA LYS A 27 10.64 -10.50 -1.79
C LYS A 27 10.36 -10.23 -3.25
N GLU A 28 9.10 -10.42 -3.64
CA GLU A 28 8.52 -10.11 -4.93
C GLU A 28 7.16 -9.43 -4.68
N VAL A 29 6.63 -8.70 -5.66
CA VAL A 29 5.38 -7.96 -5.50
C VAL A 29 4.37 -8.51 -6.50
N GLU A 30 3.44 -9.34 -6.03
CA GLU A 30 2.31 -9.86 -6.79
C GLU A 30 0.97 -9.29 -6.31
N GLN A 31 -0.07 -9.40 -7.14
CA GLN A 31 -1.41 -8.92 -6.79
C GLN A 31 -1.98 -9.64 -5.56
N LYS A 32 -1.55 -10.88 -5.32
CA LYS A 32 -1.93 -11.64 -4.13
C LYS A 32 -1.35 -11.02 -2.86
N ASP A 33 -0.08 -10.59 -2.89
CA ASP A 33 0.56 -9.96 -1.73
C ASP A 33 -0.14 -8.66 -1.33
N ILE A 34 -0.64 -7.89 -2.31
CA ILE A 34 -1.43 -6.69 -2.06
C ILE A 34 -2.77 -7.03 -1.37
N ILE A 35 -3.45 -8.07 -1.85
CA ILE A 35 -4.75 -8.50 -1.28
C ILE A 35 -4.56 -8.99 0.15
N ASP A 36 -3.58 -9.88 0.36
CA ASP A 36 -3.26 -10.45 1.67
C ASP A 36 -2.86 -9.32 2.64
N PHE A 37 -2.08 -8.33 2.19
CA PHE A 37 -1.76 -7.16 3.01
C PHE A 37 -3.00 -6.35 3.42
N VAL A 38 -3.92 -6.08 2.50
CA VAL A 38 -5.15 -5.33 2.83
C VAL A 38 -6.03 -6.12 3.80
N GLU A 39 -6.20 -7.42 3.61
CA GLU A 39 -7.02 -8.25 4.50
C GLU A 39 -6.40 -8.37 5.91
N ASP A 40 -5.12 -8.74 5.99
CA ASP A 40 -4.47 -9.13 7.23
C ASP A 40 -4.00 -7.92 8.06
N HIS A 41 -3.58 -6.84 7.40
CA HIS A 41 -2.98 -5.68 8.08
C HIS A 41 -3.90 -4.47 8.13
N ILE A 42 -4.84 -4.32 7.21
CA ILE A 42 -5.74 -3.16 7.17
C ILE A 42 -7.12 -3.53 7.70
N ILE A 43 -7.81 -4.49 7.08
CA ILE A 43 -9.19 -4.83 7.43
C ILE A 43 -9.27 -5.46 8.82
N THR A 44 -8.40 -6.41 9.13
CA THR A 44 -8.39 -7.09 10.43
C THR A 44 -8.16 -6.12 11.61
N ARG A 45 -7.43 -5.01 11.37
CA ARG A 45 -7.08 -4.04 12.42
C ARG A 45 -8.05 -2.85 12.49
N PHE A 46 -8.48 -2.33 11.35
CA PHE A 46 -9.20 -1.06 11.24
C PHE A 46 -10.61 -1.21 10.68
N GLY A 47 -11.00 -2.41 10.27
CA GLY A 47 -12.24 -2.67 9.53
C GLY A 47 -12.10 -2.33 8.04
N ILE A 48 -13.20 -2.48 7.31
CA ILE A 48 -13.21 -2.28 5.86
C ILE A 48 -13.10 -0.78 5.54
N PRO A 49 -12.04 -0.33 4.84
CA PRO A 49 -11.91 1.06 4.47
C PRO A 49 -12.91 1.43 3.37
N GLN A 50 -13.46 2.63 3.43
CA GLN A 50 -14.34 3.12 2.36
C GLN A 50 -13.57 3.33 1.04
N THR A 51 -12.32 3.75 1.12
CA THR A 51 -11.49 4.10 -0.05
C THR A 51 -10.03 3.72 0.20
N ILE A 52 -9.39 3.14 -0.81
CA ILE A 52 -7.94 2.95 -0.87
C ILE A 52 -7.40 3.76 -2.05
N THR A 53 -6.41 4.60 -1.79
CA THR A 53 -5.70 5.36 -2.82
C THR A 53 -4.35 4.73 -3.06
N THR A 54 -4.04 4.40 -4.31
CA THR A 54 -2.74 3.83 -4.71
C THR A 54 -2.04 4.73 -5.72
N ASP A 55 -0.75 4.51 -5.94
CA ASP A 55 -0.08 5.05 -7.12
C ASP A 55 -0.49 4.28 -8.40
N GLN A 56 0.01 4.74 -9.55
CA GLN A 56 -0.21 4.12 -10.87
C GLN A 56 0.60 2.83 -11.07
N GLY A 57 1.15 2.23 -10.01
CA GLY A 57 1.82 0.95 -10.07
C GLY A 57 0.89 -0.10 -10.66
N THR A 58 1.35 -0.79 -11.70
CA THR A 58 0.58 -1.82 -12.43
C THR A 58 0.09 -2.95 -11.53
N ILE A 59 0.76 -3.17 -10.40
CA ILE A 59 0.35 -4.16 -9.42
C ILE A 59 -0.94 -3.79 -8.69
N PHE A 60 -1.15 -2.50 -8.42
CA PHE A 60 -2.33 -1.99 -7.73
C PHE A 60 -3.53 -1.84 -8.66
N THR A 61 -3.29 -1.56 -9.94
CA THR A 61 -4.32 -1.44 -10.98
C THR A 61 -4.71 -2.78 -11.61
N GLY A 62 -4.17 -3.87 -11.07
CA GLY A 62 -4.42 -5.24 -11.50
C GLY A 62 -5.87 -5.70 -11.35
N ARG A 63 -6.33 -6.57 -12.27
CA ARG A 63 -7.70 -7.11 -12.27
C ARG A 63 -8.07 -7.82 -10.96
N LYS A 64 -7.15 -8.61 -10.35
CA LYS A 64 -7.45 -9.32 -9.10
C LYS A 64 -7.67 -8.33 -7.95
N VAL A 65 -6.84 -7.30 -7.85
CA VAL A 65 -6.95 -6.25 -6.82
C VAL A 65 -8.25 -5.47 -6.99
N ALA A 66 -8.60 -5.10 -8.22
CA ALA A 66 -9.85 -4.40 -8.51
C ALA A 66 -11.10 -5.25 -8.16
N GLN A 67 -11.10 -6.54 -8.52
CA GLN A 67 -12.20 -7.47 -8.19
C GLN A 67 -12.32 -7.69 -6.68
N TYR A 68 -11.19 -7.84 -5.99
CA TYR A 68 -11.17 -7.96 -4.53
C TYR A 68 -11.74 -6.70 -3.87
N ALA A 69 -11.27 -5.51 -4.25
CA ALA A 69 -11.78 -4.24 -3.72
C ALA A 69 -13.30 -4.11 -3.94
N GLN A 70 -13.79 -4.43 -5.14
CA GLN A 70 -15.22 -4.44 -5.45
C GLN A 70 -15.99 -5.41 -4.55
N SER A 71 -15.48 -6.62 -4.32
CA SER A 71 -16.14 -7.63 -3.47
C SER A 71 -16.27 -7.20 -2.01
N ARG A 72 -15.37 -6.32 -1.54
CA ARG A 72 -15.38 -5.74 -0.19
C ARG A 72 -16.12 -4.40 -0.13
N GLY A 73 -16.63 -3.87 -1.25
CA GLY A 73 -17.23 -2.54 -1.31
C GLY A 73 -16.23 -1.38 -1.16
N ILE A 74 -14.94 -1.65 -1.38
CA ILE A 74 -13.86 -0.67 -1.27
C ILE A 74 -13.75 0.11 -2.58
N LYS A 75 -13.75 1.44 -2.52
CA LYS A 75 -13.45 2.29 -3.67
C LYS A 75 -11.94 2.38 -3.88
N LEU A 76 -11.44 1.83 -4.98
CA LEU A 76 -10.04 2.00 -5.37
C LEU A 76 -9.88 3.29 -6.18
N ILE A 77 -8.97 4.17 -5.76
CA ILE A 77 -8.62 5.41 -6.47
C ILE A 77 -7.15 5.35 -6.83
N THR A 78 -6.83 5.63 -8.09
CA THR A 78 -5.45 5.74 -8.52
C THR A 78 -5.05 7.21 -8.57
N SER A 79 -4.06 7.59 -7.77
CA SER A 79 -3.50 8.94 -7.77
C SER A 79 -2.90 9.24 -9.16
N THR A 80 -3.08 10.45 -9.68
CA THR A 80 -2.32 10.89 -10.86
C THR A 80 -0.99 11.48 -10.40
N PRO A 81 0.08 11.44 -11.21
CA PRO A 81 1.36 12.06 -10.87
C PRO A 81 1.23 13.55 -10.48
N TYR A 82 0.17 14.20 -10.96
CA TYR A 82 -0.12 15.61 -10.72
C TYR A 82 -0.66 15.91 -9.31
N TYR A 83 -1.16 14.90 -8.58
CA TYR A 83 -1.58 15.02 -7.17
C TYR A 83 -0.46 14.63 -6.19
N ALA A 84 0.78 14.99 -6.52
CA ALA A 84 1.96 14.79 -5.66
C ALA A 84 1.77 15.37 -4.24
N GLN A 85 0.91 16.38 -4.06
CA GLN A 85 0.62 16.95 -2.74
C GLN A 85 -0.13 16.00 -1.80
N ALA A 86 -0.97 15.09 -2.34
CA ALA A 86 -1.61 14.02 -1.57
C ALA A 86 -0.66 12.82 -1.36
N ASN A 87 0.19 12.54 -2.36
CA ASN A 87 1.26 11.54 -2.26
C ASN A 87 2.46 12.00 -1.42
N GLY A 88 2.58 13.29 -1.07
CA GLY A 88 3.70 13.82 -0.29
C GLY A 88 3.83 13.19 1.10
N GLN A 89 2.72 12.69 1.68
CA GLN A 89 2.75 11.91 2.91
C GLN A 89 3.29 10.49 2.70
N VAL A 90 2.98 9.87 1.56
CA VAL A 90 3.51 8.56 1.17
C VAL A 90 4.99 8.67 0.81
N GLU A 91 5.39 9.73 0.10
CA GLU A 91 6.79 10.04 -0.19
C GLU A 91 7.60 10.35 1.09
N ALA A 92 7.01 11.04 2.07
CA ALA A 92 7.64 11.30 3.37
C ALA A 92 7.82 10.01 4.19
N ALA A 93 6.83 9.12 4.18
CA ALA A 93 6.94 7.81 4.83
C ALA A 93 7.97 6.90 4.11
N ASN A 94 7.99 6.90 2.78
CA ASN A 94 9.02 6.20 2.02
C ASN A 94 10.42 6.73 2.35
N LYS A 95 10.60 8.06 2.48
CA LYS A 95 11.88 8.68 2.89
C LYS A 95 12.32 8.29 4.30
N LEU A 96 11.40 8.19 5.27
CA LEU A 96 11.74 7.81 6.65
C LEU A 96 12.26 6.37 6.75
N ILE A 97 11.78 5.46 5.90
CA ILE A 97 12.21 4.06 5.89
C ILE A 97 13.62 3.89 5.30
N TYR A 98 14.05 4.74 4.35
CA TYR A 98 15.41 4.68 3.79
C TYR A 98 16.50 5.30 4.70
N GLN A 99 16.14 5.98 5.79
CA GLN A 99 17.10 6.63 6.70
C GLN A 99 17.39 5.84 7.99
N SER A 100 16.84 4.64 8.14
CA SER A 100 17.11 3.75 9.27
C SER A 100 17.69 2.41 8.79
N ASP A 101 18.85 2.48 8.15
CA ASP A 101 19.88 1.42 8.06
C ASP A 101 21.26 2.07 7.90
#